data_AF-A0AAN6MI07-F1
#
_entry.id   AF-A0AAN6MI07-F1
#
_cell.length_a   1.000
_cell.length_b   1.000
_cell.length_c   1.000
_cell.angle_alpha   90.00
_cell.angle_beta   90.00
_cell.angle_gamma   90.00
#
_symmetry.space_group_name_H-M   'P 1'
#
loop_
_entity.id
_entity.type
_entity.pdbx_description
1 polymer ?
#
loop_
_entity_poly.entity_id
_entity_poly.type
_entity_poly.pdbx_seq_one_letter_code
_entity_poly.pdbx_strand_id
1 'polypeptide(L)'
;MRDVFVSIVTVVSGAVLLATGAYAARSCDTSTASSGFQYRLGDVRYDGPDPAKANDLATIAASLQSSSGTPLYECVSQWPEAWKGWYGGATGLIWSDCIFTGAGTGADETVSFAIDWKVKTMYLTHTFACSGKQGSEGLATGSISLDFNCTTADDSSFCVPKSTSSGARPTLNINTKLSAVALNATTLCADRSKKYQSWKIEKWNRQIEMTPGSSPTNPLVVADTGPSFSLRSLVTGSVATCTNTGSKNGIFEGTCQSQPDDATTTTKFSFDTKLNMLDVSQSWKCDGSSTVDAVGVGYIQAACERVFNSNKFTCASDPVWIGTGVV
;
A
#
# COMPACT_ATOMS: atom_id res chain seq x y z
N MET A 1 -62.23 34.73 -40.86
CA MET A 1 -61.20 33.68 -41.01
C MET A 1 -59.89 34.30 -40.58
N ARG A 2 -59.45 33.99 -39.36
CA ARG A 2 -58.32 34.62 -38.68
C ARG A 2 -57.56 33.54 -37.94
N ASP A 3 -56.24 33.63 -38.06
CA ASP A 3 -55.22 32.68 -37.66
C ASP A 3 -55.24 32.33 -36.18
N VAL A 4 -55.02 31.05 -35.88
CA VAL A 4 -54.64 30.58 -34.54
C VAL A 4 -53.28 29.90 -34.68
N PHE A 5 -52.23 30.63 -34.30
CA PHE A 5 -50.92 30.07 -34.01
C PHE A 5 -51.01 29.27 -32.70
N VAL A 6 -50.84 27.95 -32.77
CA VAL A 6 -50.56 27.10 -31.60
C VAL A 6 -49.08 26.75 -31.64
N SER A 7 -48.31 27.35 -30.74
CA SER A 7 -46.91 27.00 -30.50
C SER A 7 -46.82 25.60 -29.89
N ILE A 8 -46.11 24.69 -30.57
CA ILE A 8 -45.72 23.39 -30.03
C ILE A 8 -44.50 23.62 -29.12
N VAL A 9 -44.69 23.43 -27.81
CA VAL A 9 -43.59 23.35 -26.84
C VAL A 9 -42.91 21.99 -27.01
N THR A 10 -41.74 21.97 -27.62
CA THR A 10 -40.88 20.79 -27.69
C THR A 10 -40.18 20.64 -26.33
N VAL A 11 -40.60 19.65 -25.55
CA VAL A 11 -39.88 19.23 -24.33
C VAL A 11 -38.61 18.50 -24.79
N VAL A 12 -37.49 19.20 -24.81
CA VAL A 12 -36.18 18.58 -24.97
C VAL A 12 -35.85 17.92 -23.63
N SER A 13 -36.02 16.60 -23.56
CA SER A 13 -35.50 15.75 -22.50
C SER A 13 -33.97 15.84 -22.53
N GLY A 14 -33.41 16.80 -21.79
CA GLY A 14 -31.98 16.87 -21.54
C GLY A 14 -31.55 15.66 -20.72
N ALA A 15 -30.91 14.69 -21.37
CA ALA A 15 -30.10 13.72 -20.68
C ALA A 15 -28.99 14.49 -19.96
N VAL A 16 -29.13 14.66 -18.65
CA VAL A 16 -28.03 15.06 -17.78
C VAL A 16 -27.06 13.89 -17.78
N LEU A 17 -26.10 13.93 -18.72
CA LEU A 17 -24.88 13.14 -18.63
C LEU A 17 -24.14 13.63 -17.38
N LEU A 18 -24.39 12.97 -16.26
CA LEU A 18 -23.50 12.97 -15.12
C LEU A 18 -22.17 12.40 -15.64
N ALA A 19 -21.26 13.28 -16.04
CA ALA A 19 -19.88 12.95 -16.25
C ALA A 19 -19.31 12.55 -14.89
N THR A 20 -19.43 11.27 -14.53
CA THR A 20 -18.57 10.65 -13.52
C THR A 20 -17.18 10.62 -14.12
N GLY A 21 -16.47 11.75 -14.00
CA GLY A 21 -15.07 11.85 -14.35
C GLY A 21 -14.27 10.95 -13.42
N ALA A 22 -14.14 9.68 -13.78
CA ALA A 22 -13.02 8.87 -13.33
C ALA A 22 -11.77 9.55 -13.91
N TYR A 23 -11.09 10.34 -13.09
CA TYR A 23 -9.85 10.99 -13.48
C TYR A 23 -8.79 9.90 -13.69
N ALA A 24 -8.62 9.51 -14.94
CA ALA A 24 -7.46 8.84 -15.47
C ALA A 24 -6.20 9.62 -15.05
N ALA A 25 -5.42 9.10 -14.11
CA ALA A 25 -4.42 9.90 -13.40
C ALA A 25 -3.05 9.95 -14.10
N ARG A 26 -2.55 8.83 -14.62
CA ARG A 26 -1.20 8.74 -15.25
C ARG A 26 -1.15 7.67 -16.35
N SER A 27 -0.19 7.75 -17.28
CA SER A 27 -0.04 6.73 -18.34
C SER A 27 0.66 5.48 -17.81
N CYS A 28 0.23 4.31 -18.28
CA CYS A 28 0.81 3.01 -17.98
C CYS A 28 1.55 2.39 -19.18
N ASP A 29 1.71 3.14 -20.27
CA ASP A 29 2.38 2.64 -21.48
C ASP A 29 3.91 2.72 -21.35
N THR A 30 4.57 1.60 -21.68
CA THR A 30 6.02 1.41 -21.55
C THR A 30 6.83 1.99 -22.72
N SER A 31 6.18 2.52 -23.76
CA SER A 31 6.85 3.11 -24.92
C SER A 31 7.65 4.38 -24.59
N THR A 32 7.43 4.96 -23.41
CA THR A 32 8.24 6.04 -22.84
C THR A 32 8.85 5.60 -21.51
N ALA A 33 9.75 4.62 -21.54
CA ALA A 33 10.56 4.18 -20.39
C ALA A 33 11.41 5.31 -19.71
N SER A 34 11.30 6.55 -20.17
CA SER A 34 11.89 7.77 -19.61
C SER A 34 10.97 8.57 -18.68
N SER A 35 9.66 8.31 -18.60
CA SER A 35 8.72 9.07 -17.76
C SER A 35 8.60 8.46 -16.37
N GLY A 36 9.60 8.65 -15.52
CA GLY A 36 9.45 8.40 -14.08
C GLY A 36 8.48 9.40 -13.45
N PHE A 37 7.76 9.01 -12.39
CA PHE A 37 6.95 9.93 -11.59
C PHE A 37 7.81 10.48 -10.46
N GLN A 38 7.86 11.81 -10.35
CA GLN A 38 8.70 12.49 -9.38
C GLN A 38 7.85 13.08 -8.26
N TYR A 39 8.24 12.80 -7.01
CA TYR A 39 7.82 13.58 -5.85
C TYR A 39 9.00 14.34 -5.31
N ARG A 40 8.77 15.61 -4.98
CA ARG A 40 9.72 16.38 -4.20
C ARG A 40 9.51 16.03 -2.73
N LEU A 41 10.59 15.70 -2.04
CA LEU A 41 10.56 15.55 -0.59
C LEU A 41 10.70 16.95 0.03
N GLY A 42 9.65 17.36 0.73
CA GLY A 42 9.61 18.60 1.51
C GLY A 42 10.30 18.39 2.85
N ASP A 43 9.50 18.25 3.89
CA ASP A 43 9.99 17.96 5.24
C ASP A 43 10.33 16.50 5.43
N VAL A 44 11.62 16.18 5.64
CA VAL A 44 12.07 14.85 6.06
C VAL A 44 12.77 15.00 7.41
N ARG A 45 12.30 14.25 8.41
CA ARG A 45 12.83 14.30 9.78
C ARG A 45 12.71 12.94 10.45
N TYR A 46 13.75 12.56 11.18
CA TYR A 46 13.70 11.50 12.17
C TYR A 46 13.86 12.12 13.55
N ASP A 47 13.01 11.75 14.49
CA ASP A 47 13.07 12.12 15.90
C ASP A 47 13.00 10.85 16.73
N GLY A 48 13.96 10.60 17.61
CA GLY A 48 13.87 9.44 18.50
C GLY A 48 15.18 9.18 19.21
N PRO A 49 15.23 8.24 20.16
CA PRO A 49 16.49 7.80 20.74
C PRO A 49 17.41 7.27 19.63
N ASP A 50 18.70 7.16 19.95
CA ASP A 50 19.66 6.50 19.06
C ASP A 50 19.08 5.14 18.64
N PRO A 51 18.87 4.89 17.33
CA PRO A 51 18.29 3.65 16.83
C PRO A 51 19.13 2.40 17.15
N ALA A 52 20.36 2.56 17.66
CA ALA A 52 21.17 1.49 18.23
C ALA A 52 20.81 1.15 19.70
N LYS A 53 19.99 1.95 20.37
CA LYS A 53 19.53 1.74 21.76
C LYS A 53 18.09 1.20 21.75
N ALA A 54 17.85 0.14 22.52
CA ALA A 54 16.63 -0.69 22.43
C ALA A 54 15.36 -0.10 23.07
N ASN A 55 15.42 1.13 23.59
CA ASN A 55 14.32 1.76 24.31
C ASN A 55 13.99 3.11 23.67
N ASP A 56 12.69 3.34 23.49
CA ASP A 56 12.01 4.62 23.37
C ASP A 56 11.65 5.14 21.97
N LEU A 57 10.65 6.02 21.98
CA LEU A 57 9.79 6.34 20.84
C LEU A 57 10.57 7.02 19.72
N ALA A 58 10.41 6.54 18.48
CA ALA A 58 11.00 7.17 17.31
C ALA A 58 9.93 7.48 16.26
N THR A 59 10.04 8.62 15.59
CA THR A 59 9.15 9.09 14.54
C THR A 59 9.98 9.44 13.33
N ILE A 60 9.58 8.93 12.17
CA ILE A 60 10.00 9.46 10.89
C ILE A 60 8.81 10.14 10.22
N ALA A 61 9.02 11.34 9.73
CA ALA A 61 8.08 12.07 8.89
C ALA A 61 8.74 12.44 7.56
N ALA A 62 8.01 12.27 6.46
CA ALA A 62 8.38 12.71 5.12
C ALA A 62 7.16 13.31 4.40
N SER A 63 7.26 14.57 3.96
CA SER A 63 6.23 15.23 3.16
C SER A 63 6.53 15.07 1.67
N LEU A 64 5.60 14.48 0.92
CA LEU A 64 5.67 14.37 -0.54
C LEU A 64 4.93 15.53 -1.17
N GLN A 65 5.66 16.31 -1.96
CA GLN A 65 5.18 17.53 -2.61
C GLN A 65 5.08 17.36 -4.13
N SER A 66 4.15 18.10 -4.72
CA SER A 66 4.12 18.33 -6.16
C SER A 66 5.34 19.13 -6.63
N SER A 67 5.56 19.22 -7.95
CA SER A 67 6.60 20.06 -8.54
C SER A 67 6.48 21.55 -8.15
N SER A 68 5.27 22.01 -7.83
CA SER A 68 5.00 23.37 -7.37
C SER A 68 5.23 23.60 -5.87
N GLY A 69 5.57 22.55 -5.11
CA GLY A 69 5.81 22.61 -3.67
C GLY A 69 4.57 22.40 -2.80
N THR A 70 3.39 22.18 -3.39
CA THR A 70 2.18 21.81 -2.62
C THR A 70 2.36 20.43 -1.96
N PRO A 71 2.15 20.27 -0.64
CA PRO A 71 2.23 18.98 0.04
C PRO A 71 1.03 18.11 -0.35
N LEU A 72 1.29 17.01 -1.05
CA LEU A 72 0.26 16.09 -1.52
C LEU A 72 0.02 14.96 -0.52
N TYR A 73 1.09 14.38 0.05
CA TYR A 73 1.00 13.25 0.97
C TYR A 73 1.94 13.43 2.15
N GLU A 74 1.50 13.05 3.35
CA GLU A 74 2.32 13.02 4.56
C GLU A 74 2.58 11.58 4.98
N CYS A 75 3.84 11.19 4.97
CA CYS A 75 4.33 9.87 5.27
C CYS A 75 4.91 9.85 6.69
N VAL A 76 4.15 9.39 7.68
CA VAL A 76 4.56 9.45 9.09
C VAL A 76 4.50 8.07 9.73
N SER A 77 5.62 7.62 10.29
CA SER A 77 5.71 6.37 11.05
C SER A 77 6.26 6.63 12.44
N GLN A 78 5.62 6.06 13.47
CA GLN A 78 6.07 6.12 14.87
C GLN A 78 6.35 4.71 15.41
N TRP A 79 7.31 4.62 16.34
CA TRP A 79 7.76 3.44 17.09
C TRP A 79 7.56 3.68 18.60
N PRO A 80 7.23 2.68 19.45
CA PRO A 80 6.96 1.27 19.13
C PRO A 80 5.56 0.95 18.60
N GLU A 81 4.67 1.93 18.42
CA GLU A 81 3.40 1.81 17.68
C GLU A 81 3.25 3.02 16.74
N ALA A 82 2.77 2.92 15.50
CA ALA A 82 1.84 1.94 14.93
C ALA A 82 2.32 1.20 13.64
N TRP A 83 3.63 0.97 13.42
CA TRP A 83 4.11 0.26 12.21
C TRP A 83 5.41 -0.54 12.49
N LYS A 84 5.34 -1.55 13.37
CA LYS A 84 6.50 -2.26 13.93
C LYS A 84 7.30 -3.03 12.85
N GLY A 85 8.26 -2.36 12.21
CA GLY A 85 9.32 -2.94 11.38
C GLY A 85 10.67 -2.90 12.09
N TRP A 86 10.89 -3.76 13.08
CA TRP A 86 12.24 -4.26 13.32
C TRP A 86 12.15 -5.78 13.36
N TYR A 87 12.47 -6.42 12.24
CA TYR A 87 12.66 -7.86 12.22
C TYR A 87 14.06 -8.15 12.76
N GLY A 88 14.12 -8.90 13.85
CA GLY A 88 15.37 -9.37 14.45
C GLY A 88 16.16 -10.18 13.43
N GLY A 89 17.19 -9.56 12.84
CA GLY A 89 17.98 -10.22 11.79
C GLY A 89 18.82 -9.30 10.89
N ALA A 90 19.26 -8.13 11.38
CA ALA A 90 20.25 -7.25 10.72
C ALA A 90 19.79 -6.28 9.60
N THR A 91 18.49 -6.01 9.43
CA THR A 91 17.97 -4.95 8.53
C THR A 91 17.02 -3.99 9.26
N GLY A 92 17.38 -2.71 9.33
CA GLY A 92 16.64 -1.67 10.07
C GLY A 92 15.63 -0.95 9.18
N LEU A 93 14.54 -1.60 8.80
CA LEU A 93 13.54 -1.08 7.86
C LEU A 93 12.29 -0.51 8.57
N ILE A 94 12.07 0.80 8.50
CA ILE A 94 10.88 1.51 9.04
C ILE A 94 9.95 1.85 7.88
N TRP A 95 8.64 1.63 7.96
CA TRP A 95 7.75 1.82 6.82
C TRP A 95 6.32 2.11 7.26
N SER A 96 5.54 2.79 6.43
CA SER A 96 4.14 3.16 6.70
C SER A 96 3.46 3.69 5.43
N ASP A 97 2.14 3.85 5.46
CA ASP A 97 1.37 4.51 4.42
C ASP A 97 1.47 6.04 4.52
N CYS A 98 1.29 6.72 3.40
CA CYS A 98 1.26 8.16 3.32
C CYS A 98 -0.18 8.65 3.17
N ILE A 99 -0.56 9.61 4.00
CA ILE A 99 -1.92 10.14 4.05
C ILE A 99 -2.04 11.31 3.06
N PHE A 100 -3.02 11.26 2.17
CA PHE A 100 -3.33 12.39 1.29
C PHE A 100 -3.76 13.60 2.11
N THR A 101 -3.13 14.76 1.88
CA THR A 101 -3.35 15.97 2.67
C THR A 101 -4.66 16.69 2.35
N GLY A 102 -5.32 16.32 1.25
CA GLY A 102 -6.43 17.09 0.70
C GLY A 102 -5.99 18.31 -0.14
N ALA A 103 -4.69 18.60 -0.23
CA ALA A 103 -4.18 19.72 -1.01
C ALA A 103 -3.79 19.29 -2.44
N GLY A 104 -4.16 20.12 -3.42
CA GLY A 104 -3.93 19.84 -4.84
C GLY A 104 -4.82 18.71 -5.38
N THR A 105 -4.48 18.21 -6.56
CA THR A 105 -5.14 17.04 -7.17
C THR A 105 -4.27 15.81 -6.91
N GLY A 106 -4.60 15.03 -5.89
CA GLY A 106 -3.99 13.71 -5.70
C GLY A 106 -4.23 12.85 -6.94
N ALA A 107 -3.16 12.31 -7.52
CA ALA A 107 -3.21 11.48 -8.73
C ALA A 107 -3.11 9.98 -8.39
N ASP A 108 -2.76 9.66 -7.14
CA ASP A 108 -2.39 8.32 -6.73
C ASP A 108 -3.42 7.81 -5.73
N GLU A 109 -3.87 6.57 -5.93
CA GLU A 109 -4.87 5.88 -5.11
C GLU A 109 -4.29 5.50 -3.76
N THR A 110 -3.07 4.96 -3.75
CA THR A 110 -2.33 4.67 -2.52
C THR A 110 -0.88 5.13 -2.68
N VAL A 111 -0.28 5.57 -1.58
CA VAL A 111 1.14 5.93 -1.50
C VAL A 111 1.68 5.39 -0.19
N SER A 112 2.81 4.68 -0.24
CA SER A 112 3.46 4.11 0.95
C SER A 112 4.97 4.29 0.84
N PHE A 113 5.64 4.34 1.99
CA PHE A 113 7.09 4.49 2.07
C PHE A 113 7.74 3.47 2.99
N ALA A 114 9.02 3.23 2.75
CA ALA A 114 9.90 2.51 3.66
C ALA A 114 11.24 3.22 3.77
N ILE A 115 11.97 3.04 4.85
CA ILE A 115 13.30 3.57 5.10
C ILE A 115 14.16 2.45 5.62
N ASP A 116 15.16 2.06 4.83
CA ASP A 116 16.26 1.27 5.34
C ASP A 116 17.22 2.21 6.06
N TRP A 117 17.17 2.16 7.38
CA TRP A 117 17.95 2.98 8.28
C TRP A 117 19.44 2.61 8.30
N LYS A 118 19.79 1.38 7.91
CA LYS A 118 21.20 0.93 7.84
C LYS A 118 21.92 1.58 6.67
N VAL A 119 21.26 1.61 5.51
CA VAL A 119 21.81 2.19 4.28
C VAL A 119 21.24 3.58 3.97
N LYS A 120 20.48 4.16 4.91
CA LYS A 120 19.84 5.48 4.83
C LYS A 120 19.09 5.70 3.51
N THR A 121 18.31 4.72 3.09
CA THR A 121 17.59 4.79 1.81
C THR A 121 16.10 4.76 2.06
N MET A 122 15.39 5.74 1.55
CA MET A 122 13.93 5.76 1.51
C MET A 122 13.46 5.15 0.19
N TYR A 123 12.47 4.29 0.28
CA TYR A 123 11.73 3.69 -0.81
C TYR A 123 10.33 4.28 -0.82
N LEU A 124 9.78 4.47 -2.01
CA LEU A 124 8.42 4.94 -2.22
C LEU A 124 7.71 4.01 -3.19
N THR A 125 6.47 3.68 -2.89
CA THR A 125 5.57 2.94 -3.77
C THR A 125 4.26 3.69 -3.87
N HIS A 126 3.65 3.70 -5.05
CA HIS A 126 2.32 4.26 -5.23
C HIS A 126 1.56 3.59 -6.37
N THR A 127 0.24 3.61 -6.26
CA THR A 127 -0.69 3.08 -7.25
C THR A 127 -1.57 4.18 -7.81
N PHE A 128 -2.03 4.03 -9.05
CA PHE A 128 -2.85 5.03 -9.73
C PHE A 128 -3.68 4.41 -10.87
N ALA A 129 -4.83 5.00 -11.16
CA ALA A 129 -5.63 4.61 -12.32
C ALA A 129 -4.91 4.93 -13.65
N CYS A 130 -4.81 3.94 -14.53
CA CYS A 130 -4.18 4.08 -15.84
C CYS A 130 -5.06 4.88 -16.82
N SER A 131 -4.52 5.98 -17.32
CA SER A 131 -5.20 6.86 -18.29
C SER A 131 -5.41 6.22 -19.67
N GLY A 132 -4.49 5.37 -20.11
CA GLY A 132 -4.58 4.69 -21.41
C GLY A 132 -5.41 3.41 -21.41
N LYS A 133 -5.83 2.93 -20.23
CA LYS A 133 -6.48 1.63 -20.05
C LYS A 133 -7.51 1.68 -18.92
N GLN A 134 -8.75 1.99 -19.28
CA GLN A 134 -9.85 2.08 -18.31
C GLN A 134 -9.99 0.80 -17.49
N GLY A 135 -10.13 0.95 -16.16
CA GLY A 135 -10.27 -0.16 -15.22
C GLY A 135 -8.97 -0.90 -14.89
N SER A 136 -7.82 -0.38 -15.31
CA SER A 136 -6.51 -0.88 -14.90
C SER A 136 -5.77 0.13 -14.03
N GLU A 137 -4.89 -0.38 -13.16
CA GLU A 137 -4.08 0.41 -12.24
C GLU A 137 -2.60 0.18 -12.54
N GLY A 138 -1.82 1.25 -12.41
CA GLY A 138 -0.37 1.23 -12.49
C GLY A 138 0.22 1.18 -11.09
N LEU A 139 1.37 0.53 -10.96
CA LEU A 139 2.21 0.64 -9.79
C LEU A 139 3.53 1.28 -10.20
N ALA A 140 4.01 2.22 -9.40
CA ALA A 140 5.37 2.72 -9.52
C ALA A 140 6.13 2.66 -8.21
N THR A 141 7.42 2.36 -8.32
CA THR A 141 8.34 2.25 -7.19
C THR A 141 9.58 3.09 -7.44
N GLY A 142 10.18 3.62 -6.39
CA GLY A 142 11.41 4.39 -6.48
C GLY A 142 12.14 4.40 -5.15
N SER A 143 13.36 4.93 -5.18
CA SER A 143 14.15 5.10 -3.97
C SER A 143 15.03 6.34 -4.04
N ILE A 144 15.45 6.80 -2.88
CA ILE A 144 16.39 7.92 -2.70
C ILE A 144 17.26 7.64 -1.49
N SER A 145 18.57 7.88 -1.62
CA SER A 145 19.47 7.89 -0.47
C SER A 145 19.34 9.23 0.26
N LEU A 146 19.15 9.15 1.58
CA LEU A 146 19.00 10.28 2.47
C LEU A 146 20.31 10.49 3.24
N ASP A 147 21.06 11.53 2.88
CA ASP A 147 22.23 11.94 3.66
C ASP A 147 21.75 12.72 4.88
N PHE A 148 21.65 12.05 6.03
CA PHE A 148 21.18 12.64 7.28
C PHE A 148 22.33 13.25 8.09
N ASN A 149 22.10 14.44 8.62
CA ASN A 149 22.88 14.99 9.73
C ASN A 149 22.10 14.78 11.03
N CYS A 150 22.64 13.95 11.92
CA CYS A 150 22.02 13.62 13.21
C CYS A 150 22.69 14.41 14.33
N THR A 151 21.88 15.02 15.19
CA THR A 151 22.33 15.61 16.44
C THR A 151 21.81 14.77 17.59
N THR A 152 22.73 14.36 18.47
CA THR A 152 22.43 13.55 19.66
C THR A 152 22.55 14.44 20.91
N ALA A 153 21.49 14.52 21.71
CA ALA A 153 21.47 15.24 22.98
C ALA A 153 20.69 14.41 24.01
N ASP A 154 21.32 14.12 25.15
CA ASP A 154 20.72 13.55 26.36
C ASP A 154 19.61 12.51 26.08
N ASP A 155 20.00 11.40 25.46
CA ASP A 155 19.15 10.24 25.09
C ASP A 155 18.13 10.44 23.95
N SER A 156 18.11 11.61 23.32
CA SER A 156 17.36 11.88 22.10
C SER A 156 18.27 12.19 20.92
N SER A 157 17.84 11.77 19.73
CA SER A 157 18.49 12.07 18.46
C SER A 157 17.46 12.69 17.52
N PHE A 158 17.83 13.76 16.85
CA PHE A 158 17.07 14.23 15.69
C PHE A 158 17.97 14.21 14.47
N CYS A 159 17.46 13.68 13.37
CA CYS A 159 18.16 13.65 12.10
C CYS A 159 17.34 14.36 11.03
N VAL A 160 18.01 15.26 10.31
CA VAL A 160 17.45 15.97 9.15
C VAL A 160 18.40 15.83 7.97
N PRO A 161 17.91 15.93 6.72
CA PRO A 161 18.80 15.94 5.56
C PRO A 161 19.90 16.99 5.69
N LYS A 162 21.13 16.57 5.40
CA LYS A 162 22.32 17.41 5.50
C LYS A 162 22.20 18.61 4.57
N SER A 163 22.40 19.81 5.13
CA SER A 163 22.44 21.03 4.35
C SER A 163 23.54 20.98 3.29
N THR A 164 23.30 21.66 2.17
CA THR A 164 24.30 21.88 1.13
C THR A 164 25.50 22.68 1.69
N SER A 165 26.59 22.77 0.94
CA SER A 165 27.77 23.58 1.31
C SER A 165 27.46 25.07 1.55
N SER A 166 26.34 25.56 1.03
CA SER A 166 25.84 26.93 1.24
C SER A 166 25.01 27.10 2.53
N GLY A 167 24.76 26.03 3.27
CA GLY A 167 23.86 26.01 4.43
C GLY A 167 22.37 25.84 4.08
N ALA A 168 22.00 25.92 2.79
CA ALA A 168 20.62 25.71 2.35
C ALA A 168 20.19 24.24 2.45
N ARG A 169 18.89 24.02 2.67
CA ARG A 169 18.29 22.67 2.67
C ARG A 169 18.44 22.00 1.30
N PRO A 170 18.80 20.71 1.23
CA PRO A 170 18.92 20.01 -0.04
C PRO A 170 17.56 19.90 -0.73
N THR A 171 17.56 19.96 -2.07
CA THR A 171 16.41 19.57 -2.87
C THR A 171 16.46 18.05 -3.05
N LEU A 172 15.48 17.36 -2.48
CA LEU A 172 15.38 15.90 -2.53
C LEU A 172 14.22 15.53 -3.44
N ASN A 173 14.47 14.65 -4.41
CA ASN A 173 13.46 14.17 -5.34
C ASN A 173 13.53 12.65 -5.41
N ILE A 174 12.41 11.98 -5.15
CA ILE A 174 12.28 10.55 -5.39
C ILE A 174 11.64 10.33 -6.75
N ASN A 175 12.40 9.70 -7.65
CA ASN A 175 11.93 9.32 -8.97
C ASN A 175 11.47 7.87 -8.90
N THR A 176 10.17 7.68 -8.99
CA THR A 176 9.56 6.37 -9.14
C THR A 176 9.46 6.01 -10.61
N LYS A 177 9.56 4.72 -10.92
CA LYS A 177 9.35 4.18 -12.25
C LYS A 177 8.18 3.23 -12.19
N LEU A 178 7.36 3.24 -13.25
CA LEU A 178 6.34 2.23 -13.42
C LEU A 178 7.03 0.86 -13.31
N SER A 179 6.57 0.06 -12.34
CA SER A 179 6.98 -1.33 -12.23
C SER A 179 6.64 -2.05 -13.54
N ALA A 180 7.48 -3.00 -13.95
CA ALA A 180 7.30 -3.68 -15.23
C ALA A 180 5.84 -4.16 -15.39
N VAL A 181 5.28 -3.92 -16.58
CA VAL A 181 3.89 -4.23 -16.93
C VAL A 181 3.50 -5.60 -16.40
N ALA A 182 2.38 -5.63 -15.67
CA ALA A 182 1.72 -6.84 -15.22
C ALA A 182 1.68 -7.88 -16.36
N LEU A 183 1.97 -9.15 -16.07
CA LEU A 183 2.09 -10.18 -17.13
C LEU A 183 0.85 -10.14 -18.05
N ASN A 184 1.06 -10.31 -19.35
CA ASN A 184 -0.06 -10.65 -20.22
C ASN A 184 -0.53 -12.06 -19.86
N ALA A 185 -1.82 -12.37 -19.97
CA ALA A 185 -2.39 -13.67 -19.63
C ALA A 185 -1.71 -14.85 -20.38
N THR A 186 -1.04 -14.54 -21.51
CA THR A 186 -0.27 -15.49 -22.34
C THR A 186 1.20 -15.65 -21.94
N THR A 187 1.64 -15.07 -20.82
CA THR A 187 3.06 -15.15 -20.42
C THR A 187 3.39 -16.55 -19.93
N LEU A 188 4.44 -17.15 -20.51
CA LEU A 188 4.92 -18.47 -20.13
C LEU A 188 5.29 -18.50 -18.65
N CYS A 189 5.00 -19.63 -17.99
CA CYS A 189 5.25 -19.79 -16.55
C CYS A 189 6.72 -19.49 -16.18
N ALA A 190 7.68 -19.86 -17.04
CA ALA A 190 9.11 -19.58 -16.85
C ALA A 190 9.48 -18.09 -16.87
N ASP A 191 8.66 -17.22 -17.46
CA ASP A 191 8.90 -15.78 -17.51
C ASP A 191 8.28 -15.03 -16.31
N ARG A 192 7.49 -15.72 -15.48
CA ARG A 192 6.84 -15.13 -14.29
C ARG A 192 7.85 -14.70 -13.23
N SER A 193 8.96 -15.43 -13.06
CA SER A 193 10.00 -15.10 -12.09
C SER A 193 10.72 -13.78 -12.41
N LYS A 194 10.81 -13.42 -13.70
CA LYS A 194 11.51 -12.21 -14.17
C LYS A 194 10.62 -10.97 -14.17
N LYS A 195 9.44 -11.05 -13.56
CA LYS A 195 8.39 -10.01 -13.66
C LYS A 195 7.75 -9.75 -12.31
N TYR A 196 7.39 -8.49 -12.13
CA TYR A 196 6.70 -8.01 -10.95
C TYR A 196 5.32 -8.68 -10.82
N GLN A 197 5.01 -9.22 -9.64
CA GLN A 197 3.67 -9.73 -9.30
C GLN A 197 3.02 -8.77 -8.31
N SER A 198 1.74 -8.50 -8.51
CA SER A 198 0.93 -7.72 -7.58
C SER A 198 -0.49 -8.21 -7.47
N TRP A 199 -1.03 -7.97 -6.29
CA TRP A 199 -2.40 -8.29 -5.93
C TRP A 199 -3.06 -7.14 -5.18
N LYS A 200 -4.36 -6.99 -5.43
CA LYS A 200 -5.25 -6.18 -4.60
C LYS A 200 -5.89 -7.07 -3.56
N ILE A 201 -5.79 -6.68 -2.30
CA ILE A 201 -6.55 -7.26 -1.20
C ILE A 201 -7.85 -6.47 -1.13
N GLU A 202 -8.98 -7.15 -1.23
CA GLU A 202 -10.31 -6.57 -1.19
C GLU A 202 -11.14 -7.25 -0.11
N LYS A 203 -12.17 -6.57 0.40
CA LYS A 203 -13.14 -7.15 1.35
C LYS A 203 -12.48 -7.78 2.57
N TRP A 204 -11.46 -7.12 3.11
CA TRP A 204 -10.84 -7.55 4.36
C TRP A 204 -11.88 -7.58 5.48
N ASN A 205 -11.93 -8.70 6.19
CA ASN A 205 -12.84 -8.89 7.31
C ASN A 205 -12.20 -9.78 8.38
N ARG A 206 -12.24 -9.32 9.63
CA ARG A 206 -11.79 -10.04 10.83
C ARG A 206 -12.75 -9.72 11.97
N GLN A 207 -13.12 -10.72 12.77
CA GLN A 207 -13.93 -10.51 13.96
C GLN A 207 -13.13 -10.82 15.22
N ILE A 208 -13.16 -9.88 16.16
CA ILE A 208 -12.43 -9.96 17.43
C ILE A 208 -13.44 -9.86 18.57
N GLU A 209 -13.38 -10.79 19.51
CA GLU A 209 -14.11 -10.73 20.76
C GLU A 209 -13.16 -10.35 21.89
N MET A 210 -13.51 -9.33 22.67
CA MET A 210 -12.69 -8.83 23.78
C MET A 210 -13.39 -9.05 25.12
N THR A 211 -12.61 -9.13 26.21
CA THR A 211 -13.17 -9.12 27.57
C THR A 211 -13.89 -7.79 27.81
N PRO A 212 -15.08 -7.77 28.45
CA PRO A 212 -15.75 -6.53 28.83
C PRO A 212 -14.82 -5.56 29.57
N GLY A 213 -14.80 -4.29 29.16
CA GLY A 213 -13.96 -3.26 29.78
C GLY A 213 -12.48 -3.27 29.36
N SER A 214 -12.09 -4.09 28.38
CA SER A 214 -10.74 -4.06 27.81
C SER A 214 -10.40 -2.69 27.21
N SER A 215 -9.16 -2.25 27.40
CA SER A 215 -8.66 -1.03 26.73
C SER A 215 -8.46 -1.29 25.24
N PRO A 216 -8.80 -0.34 24.34
CA PRO A 216 -8.45 -0.42 22.92
C PRO A 216 -6.93 -0.50 22.67
N THR A 217 -6.11 0.06 23.56
CA THR A 217 -4.65 0.07 23.45
C THR A 217 -3.96 -1.13 24.09
N ASN A 218 -4.70 -1.92 24.87
CA ASN A 218 -4.23 -3.19 25.44
C ASN A 218 -5.40 -4.18 25.50
N PRO A 219 -5.87 -4.66 24.34
CA PRO A 219 -7.08 -5.46 24.27
C PRO A 219 -6.85 -6.85 24.83
N LEU A 220 -7.71 -7.28 25.77
CA LEU A 220 -7.75 -8.66 26.22
C LEU A 220 -8.65 -9.45 25.26
N VAL A 221 -8.05 -10.04 24.25
CA VAL A 221 -8.75 -10.81 23.20
C VAL A 221 -9.14 -12.19 23.73
N VAL A 222 -10.44 -12.50 23.65
CA VAL A 222 -11.05 -13.78 24.03
C VAL A 222 -11.13 -14.72 22.82
N ALA A 223 -11.54 -14.18 21.68
CA ALA A 223 -11.61 -14.93 20.43
C ALA A 223 -11.26 -14.03 19.25
N ASP A 224 -10.68 -14.62 18.21
CA ASP A 224 -10.30 -13.92 17.00
C ASP A 224 -10.47 -14.88 15.82
N THR A 225 -11.32 -14.52 14.88
CA THR A 225 -11.58 -15.35 13.70
C THR A 225 -10.38 -15.44 12.76
N GLY A 226 -9.41 -14.53 12.93
CA GLY A 226 -8.40 -14.26 11.92
C GLY A 226 -8.99 -13.55 10.71
N PRO A 227 -8.15 -13.22 9.72
CA PRO A 227 -8.57 -12.49 8.54
C PRO A 227 -9.22 -13.39 7.49
N SER A 228 -10.12 -12.76 6.73
CA SER A 228 -10.72 -13.26 5.49
C SER A 228 -10.73 -12.13 4.48
N PHE A 229 -10.40 -12.40 3.22
CA PHE A 229 -10.32 -11.38 2.19
C PHE A 229 -10.39 -11.99 0.78
N SER A 230 -10.58 -11.15 -0.23
CA SER A 230 -10.41 -11.50 -1.64
C SER A 230 -9.06 -11.00 -2.13
N LEU A 231 -8.31 -11.84 -2.84
CA LEU A 231 -7.04 -11.51 -3.46
C LEU A 231 -7.23 -11.46 -4.97
N ARG A 232 -7.15 -10.26 -5.55
CA ARG A 232 -7.25 -10.03 -6.99
C ARG A 232 -5.85 -9.90 -7.58
N SER A 233 -5.46 -10.81 -8.47
CA SER A 233 -4.25 -10.62 -9.27
C SER A 233 -4.47 -9.48 -10.25
N LEU A 234 -3.57 -8.49 -10.25
CA LEU A 234 -3.59 -7.43 -11.27
C LEU A 234 -3.15 -7.90 -12.64
N VAL A 235 -2.45 -9.02 -12.66
CA VAL A 235 -1.89 -9.62 -13.86
C VAL A 235 -2.99 -10.32 -14.67
N THR A 236 -3.67 -11.26 -14.02
CA THR A 236 -4.66 -12.11 -14.69
C THR A 236 -6.08 -11.59 -14.50
N GLY A 237 -6.29 -10.63 -13.59
CA GLY A 237 -7.61 -10.23 -13.11
C GLY A 237 -8.30 -11.29 -12.24
N SER A 238 -7.66 -12.45 -12.01
CA SER A 238 -8.26 -13.55 -11.26
C SER A 238 -8.44 -13.17 -9.80
N VAL A 239 -9.55 -13.62 -9.21
CA VAL A 239 -9.89 -13.37 -7.81
C VAL A 239 -9.89 -14.70 -7.07
N ALA A 240 -9.13 -14.76 -5.99
CA ALA A 240 -9.10 -15.88 -5.07
C ALA A 240 -9.69 -15.46 -3.71
N THR A 241 -10.48 -16.33 -3.09
CA THR A 241 -11.01 -16.09 -1.74
C THR A 241 -10.06 -16.69 -0.72
N CYS A 242 -9.55 -15.86 0.18
CA CYS A 242 -8.60 -16.24 1.22
C CYS A 242 -9.31 -16.42 2.56
N THR A 243 -9.12 -17.57 3.19
CA THR A 243 -9.69 -17.90 4.50
C THR A 243 -8.62 -18.43 5.44
N ASN A 244 -8.71 -18.00 6.69
CA ASN A 244 -7.89 -18.51 7.78
C ASN A 244 -8.10 -20.02 7.99
N THR A 245 -7.00 -20.73 8.21
CA THR A 245 -6.96 -22.18 8.50
C THR A 245 -6.50 -22.49 9.93
N GLY A 246 -5.91 -21.52 10.63
CA GLY A 246 -5.46 -21.68 12.00
C GLY A 246 -4.59 -20.52 12.47
N SER A 247 -4.27 -20.50 13.77
CA SER A 247 -3.35 -19.52 14.33
C SER A 247 -2.38 -20.15 15.30
N LYS A 248 -1.18 -19.57 15.35
CA LYS A 248 -0.14 -19.93 16.33
C LYS A 248 0.58 -18.66 16.77
N ASN A 249 0.63 -18.43 18.08
CA ASN A 249 1.35 -17.31 18.70
C ASN A 249 0.99 -15.91 18.15
N GLY A 250 -0.27 -15.70 17.75
CA GLY A 250 -0.74 -14.42 17.20
C GLY A 250 -0.47 -14.24 15.71
N ILE A 251 0.02 -15.28 15.02
CA ILE A 251 0.14 -15.33 13.57
C ILE A 251 -0.95 -16.26 13.05
N PHE A 252 -1.81 -15.73 12.17
CA PHE A 252 -2.81 -16.50 11.44
C PHE A 252 -2.22 -17.03 10.14
N GLU A 253 -2.59 -18.24 9.74
CA GLU A 253 -2.19 -18.83 8.47
C GLU A 253 -3.44 -19.24 7.70
N GLY A 254 -3.42 -19.07 6.38
CA GLY A 254 -4.54 -19.49 5.54
C GLY A 254 -4.18 -19.76 4.10
N THR A 255 -5.19 -20.15 3.34
CA THR A 255 -5.06 -20.45 1.91
C THR A 255 -6.08 -19.64 1.12
N CYS A 256 -5.75 -19.34 -0.12
CA CYS A 256 -6.68 -18.72 -1.06
C CYS A 256 -7.09 -19.72 -2.14
N GLN A 257 -8.40 -19.87 -2.31
CA GLN A 257 -8.99 -20.71 -3.34
C GLN A 257 -9.40 -19.83 -4.52
N SER A 258 -8.75 -20.06 -5.67
CA SER A 258 -9.14 -19.51 -6.97
C SER A 258 -10.39 -20.23 -7.49
N GLN A 259 -11.16 -19.58 -8.38
CA GLN A 259 -12.18 -20.27 -9.19
C GLN A 259 -11.56 -21.44 -10.00
N PRO A 260 -12.35 -22.47 -10.38
CA PRO A 260 -11.87 -23.82 -10.72
C PRO A 260 -10.89 -23.98 -11.91
N ASP A 261 -10.58 -22.91 -12.65
CA ASP A 261 -9.75 -22.98 -13.86
C ASP A 261 -8.23 -22.88 -13.63
N ASP A 262 -7.77 -22.78 -12.37
CA ASP A 262 -6.34 -22.51 -12.06
C ASP A 262 -5.72 -23.54 -11.09
N ALA A 263 -5.93 -24.84 -11.37
CA ALA A 263 -5.52 -25.97 -10.51
C ALA A 263 -4.00 -26.12 -10.30
N THR A 264 -3.18 -25.33 -11.00
CA THR A 264 -1.70 -25.34 -10.89
C THR A 264 -1.15 -24.26 -9.98
N THR A 265 -2.00 -23.35 -9.51
CA THR A 265 -1.63 -22.20 -8.67
C THR A 265 -2.03 -22.45 -7.22
N THR A 266 -1.07 -22.38 -6.30
CA THR A 266 -1.32 -22.44 -4.85
C THR A 266 -1.05 -21.09 -4.23
N THR A 267 -2.00 -20.57 -3.44
CA THR A 267 -1.83 -19.29 -2.76
C THR A 267 -2.06 -19.46 -1.26
N LYS A 268 -1.14 -18.93 -0.46
CA LYS A 268 -1.16 -18.98 1.00
C LYS A 268 -0.96 -17.58 1.57
N PHE A 269 -1.38 -17.36 2.81
CA PHE A 269 -1.08 -16.15 3.53
C PHE A 269 -0.68 -16.43 4.98
N SER A 270 0.08 -15.51 5.56
CA SER A 270 0.29 -15.39 7.00
C SER A 270 -0.03 -13.96 7.45
N PHE A 271 -0.70 -13.81 8.59
CA PHE A 271 -1.03 -12.51 9.17
C PHE A 271 -0.59 -12.41 10.62
N ASP A 272 0.39 -11.55 10.90
CA ASP A 272 0.84 -11.25 12.26
C ASP A 272 -0.03 -10.14 12.87
N THR A 273 -0.83 -10.50 13.87
CA THR A 273 -1.75 -9.57 14.55
C THR A 273 -1.07 -8.49 15.38
N LYS A 274 0.18 -8.70 15.80
CA LYS A 274 0.95 -7.70 16.56
C LYS A 274 1.55 -6.66 15.64
N LEU A 275 1.91 -7.06 14.42
CA LEU A 275 2.52 -6.19 13.42
C LEU A 275 1.48 -5.62 12.44
N ASN A 276 0.28 -6.20 12.39
CA ASN A 276 -0.72 -6.01 11.34
C ASN A 276 -0.13 -6.25 9.94
N MET A 277 0.72 -7.28 9.83
CA MET A 277 1.42 -7.62 8.60
C MET A 277 0.83 -8.84 7.95
N LEU A 278 0.44 -8.70 6.69
CA LEU A 278 0.01 -9.79 5.83
C LEU A 278 1.11 -10.12 4.82
N ASP A 279 1.57 -11.37 4.87
CA ASP A 279 2.37 -11.96 3.82
C ASP A 279 1.47 -12.82 2.95
N VAL A 280 1.60 -12.71 1.64
CA VAL A 280 0.92 -13.55 0.66
C VAL A 280 1.97 -14.22 -0.21
N SER A 281 1.93 -15.55 -0.26
CA SER A 281 2.78 -16.36 -1.10
C SER A 281 1.93 -17.04 -2.17
N GLN A 282 2.31 -16.84 -3.43
CA GLN A 282 1.71 -17.53 -4.57
C GLN A 282 2.76 -18.37 -5.27
N SER A 283 2.43 -19.63 -5.52
CA SER A 283 3.28 -20.64 -6.16
C SER A 283 2.60 -21.17 -7.40
N TRP A 284 3.29 -21.12 -8.54
CA TRP A 284 2.82 -21.68 -9.82
C TRP A 284 3.63 -22.92 -10.17
N LYS A 285 2.95 -24.01 -10.49
CA LYS A 285 3.58 -25.18 -11.10
C LYS A 285 3.69 -24.97 -12.61
N CYS A 286 4.92 -24.89 -13.11
CA CYS A 286 5.20 -24.81 -14.52
C CYS A 286 5.34 -26.20 -15.15
N ASP A 287 5.11 -26.29 -16.47
CA ASP A 287 5.38 -27.51 -17.22
C ASP A 287 6.84 -27.94 -17.04
N GLY A 288 7.07 -29.23 -16.82
CA GLY A 288 8.43 -29.78 -16.64
C GLY A 288 9.01 -29.68 -15.23
N SER A 289 8.17 -29.64 -14.18
CA SER A 289 8.53 -29.75 -12.74
C SER A 289 9.18 -28.53 -12.08
N SER A 290 9.28 -27.39 -12.77
CA SER A 290 9.73 -26.15 -12.13
C SER A 290 8.58 -25.43 -11.42
N THR A 291 8.88 -24.80 -10.29
CA THR A 291 7.94 -23.92 -9.56
C THR A 291 8.45 -22.49 -9.60
N VAL A 292 7.53 -21.55 -9.72
CA VAL A 292 7.81 -20.12 -9.50
C VAL A 292 7.07 -19.71 -8.25
N ASP A 293 7.78 -19.08 -7.32
CA ASP A 293 7.20 -18.56 -6.08
C ASP A 293 7.33 -17.03 -6.06
N ALA A 294 6.28 -16.37 -5.60
CA ALA A 294 6.25 -14.94 -5.41
C ALA A 294 5.69 -14.65 -4.01
N VAL A 295 6.33 -13.72 -3.30
CA VAL A 295 5.90 -13.31 -1.95
C VAL A 295 5.69 -11.80 -1.95
N GLY A 296 4.44 -11.40 -1.67
CA GLY A 296 4.07 -10.02 -1.39
C GLY A 296 3.85 -9.82 0.10
N VAL A 297 4.19 -8.64 0.60
CA VAL A 297 4.07 -8.27 2.01
C VAL A 297 3.35 -6.93 2.10
N GLY A 298 2.36 -6.80 2.97
CA GLY A 298 1.59 -5.56 3.14
C GLY A 298 1.08 -5.33 4.55
N TYR A 299 0.93 -4.06 4.92
CA TYR A 299 0.19 -3.67 6.13
C TYR A 299 -1.29 -3.89 5.94
N ILE A 300 -2.02 -4.17 7.01
CA ILE A 300 -3.47 -4.07 6.98
C ILE A 300 -3.96 -3.11 8.06
N GLN A 301 -4.38 -1.92 7.64
CA GLN A 301 -5.10 -0.99 8.50
C GLN A 301 -6.60 -1.28 8.44
N ALA A 302 -7.16 -1.85 9.50
CA ALA A 302 -8.58 -2.13 9.59
C ALA A 302 -9.26 -1.25 10.65
N ALA A 303 -10.39 -0.65 10.29
CA ALA A 303 -11.30 0.00 11.24
C ALA A 303 -12.20 -1.06 11.87
N CYS A 304 -12.30 -1.07 13.20
CA CYS A 304 -13.09 -2.04 13.94
C CYS A 304 -14.34 -1.39 14.55
N GLU A 305 -15.51 -1.90 14.19
CA GLU A 305 -16.79 -1.47 14.74
C GLU A 305 -17.35 -2.49 15.72
N ARG A 306 -17.85 -2.01 16.86
CA ARG A 306 -18.48 -2.86 17.87
C ARG A 306 -19.86 -3.32 17.36
N VAL A 307 -20.09 -4.63 17.35
CA VAL A 307 -21.41 -5.19 17.09
C VAL A 307 -22.34 -4.81 18.25
N PHE A 308 -23.52 -4.27 17.93
CA PHE A 308 -24.47 -3.69 18.88
C PHE A 308 -24.69 -4.58 20.12
N ASN A 309 -24.52 -3.99 21.31
CA ASN A 309 -24.66 -4.66 22.61
C ASN A 309 -23.87 -5.97 22.77
N SER A 310 -22.72 -6.11 22.12
CA SER A 310 -21.86 -7.29 22.24
C SER A 310 -20.42 -6.92 22.61
N ASN A 311 -19.57 -7.90 22.90
CA ASN A 311 -18.12 -7.69 23.02
C ASN A 311 -17.36 -8.05 21.73
N LYS A 312 -18.10 -8.19 20.62
CA LYS A 312 -17.56 -8.54 19.32
C LYS A 312 -17.35 -7.27 18.50
N PHE A 313 -16.24 -7.22 17.80
CA PHE A 313 -15.83 -6.16 16.91
C PHE A 313 -15.64 -6.74 15.52
N THR A 314 -16.19 -6.09 14.50
CA THR A 314 -15.96 -6.43 13.09
C THR A 314 -14.99 -5.41 12.51
N CYS A 315 -13.85 -5.90 12.04
CA CYS A 315 -12.78 -5.10 11.49
C CYS A 315 -12.76 -5.22 9.97
N ALA A 316 -12.86 -4.09 9.27
CA ALA A 316 -12.81 -4.02 7.82
C ALA A 316 -11.72 -3.03 7.37
N SER A 317 -11.15 -3.27 6.19
CA SER A 317 -10.12 -2.41 5.58
C SER A 317 -10.56 -2.05 4.17
N ASP A 318 -10.20 -0.83 3.75
CA ASP A 318 -10.22 -0.47 2.33
C ASP A 318 -9.24 -1.34 1.54
N PRO A 319 -9.33 -1.39 0.19
CA PRO A 319 -8.46 -2.25 -0.57
C PRO A 319 -6.97 -1.93 -0.36
N VAL A 320 -6.17 -2.97 -0.09
CA VAL A 320 -4.72 -2.84 0.16
C VAL A 320 -3.93 -3.46 -0.99
N TRP A 321 -2.82 -2.82 -1.35
CA TRP A 321 -1.92 -3.29 -2.39
C TRP A 321 -0.74 -4.07 -1.84
N ILE A 322 -0.49 -5.23 -2.43
CA ILE A 322 0.71 -6.02 -2.16
C ILE A 322 1.36 -6.44 -3.47
N GLY A 323 2.68 -6.51 -3.47
CA GLY A 323 3.39 -7.15 -4.56
C GLY A 323 4.84 -7.39 -4.23
N THR A 324 5.60 -7.84 -5.23
CA THR A 324 6.88 -8.52 -5.00
C THR A 324 8.07 -7.72 -5.49
N GLY A 325 9.28 -8.06 -5.02
CA GLY A 325 10.46 -7.74 -5.81
C GLY A 325 10.41 -8.40 -7.20
N VAL A 326 11.28 -7.97 -8.11
CA VAL A 326 11.70 -8.85 -9.22
C VAL A 326 12.57 -9.94 -8.60
N VAL A 327 12.23 -11.21 -8.83
CA VAL A 327 13.01 -12.36 -8.31
C VAL A 327 14.26 -12.56 -9.15
#